data_AF-A0A7C5VQT6-F1
#
_entry.id   AF-A0A7C5VQT6-F1
#
_cell.length_a   1.000
_cell.length_b   1.000
_cell.length_c   1.000
_cell.angle_alpha   90.00
_cell.angle_beta   90.00
_cell.angle_gamma   90.00
#
_symmetry.space_group_name_H-M   'P 1'
#
loop_
_entity.id
_entity.type
_entity.pdbx_description
1 polymer ?
#
loop_
_entity_poly.entity_id
_entity_poly.type
_entity_poly.pdbx_seq_one_letter_code
_entity_poly.pdbx_strand_id
1 'polypeptide(L)'
;MRPGAPLLILLVLFSILTIPPTASLSRESSPLTYDELLLELSDSIPGLAGVFVDENGRLTLSIAGNMSAQAFEQLAAVVSTYPQLRSDVAEALSTGRYRMASANFDFRTLWNWRARILNERRIASALSFIDIDERGNRLLIGIGTSANASEVTRLVSELGIPEAGFNLVRAQIRPVVTLRDYVRPTVGGLQIAFSNYLCTLGFNAFRSGTRGYLVNSHCTTSQWQPDGTAHYQPYATSSSYAIGVEQVDPPYFTSPPCPSGYQCRYSDAAFGRYLSGASSSLGKIARTSGIGSITLVGEWTIIGEVGYPLAGEALNKVGRTTGWSQGVVTYTCVTIFVSGTNYALICQDLVRANVGAGDSGSPVFKIVDSSAGTVQLYGILWGGGDINGVRHFAFSNMANIERELGDLVTFQTSQVTPRINVLYPNGGETLVIGSEVQIQWTTQAVSGNVRILLSRDGGSTWTTLFSDTANDGSEPWVVTSPTTNTALIRIESISNPSIYDTSNSTFRIVEQTGQHITVRVIRPNGGETLRAYSYYFIYWSVSGGAEITRTQIYFSPNGGASWSLIATLSGNPRYYMWRVPNIPTSSGLIKVVVTDSLGQTGEDTSDRTFRITR
;
A
#
# COMPACT_ATOMS: atom_id res chain seq x y z
N MET A 1 67.15 -42.36 35.99
CA MET A 1 66.78 -43.66 36.62
C MET A 1 65.66 -43.40 37.66
N ARG A 2 65.00 -44.44 38.19
CA ARG A 2 63.97 -44.40 39.27
C ARG A 2 64.63 -44.39 40.68
N PRO A 3 63.93 -44.43 41.86
CA PRO A 3 62.50 -44.32 42.24
C PRO A 3 62.25 -43.15 43.26
N GLY A 4 61.13 -42.97 44.01
CA GLY A 4 59.77 -43.54 43.96
C GLY A 4 59.16 -44.00 45.32
N ALA A 5 57.83 -43.84 45.51
CA ALA A 5 56.93 -44.34 46.60
C ALA A 5 56.94 -43.59 47.96
N PRO A 6 55.92 -43.74 48.86
CA PRO A 6 54.65 -44.51 48.76
C PRO A 6 53.35 -43.69 49.03
N LEU A 7 52.21 -44.40 49.20
CA LEU A 7 50.83 -43.89 49.37
C LEU A 7 50.33 -44.06 50.84
N LEU A 8 49.34 -43.27 51.29
CA LEU A 8 48.61 -43.50 52.55
C LEU A 8 47.08 -43.40 52.36
N ILE A 9 46.30 -44.14 53.15
CA ILE A 9 44.84 -44.27 53.04
C ILE A 9 44.13 -43.43 54.12
N LEU A 10 43.04 -42.76 53.75
CA LEU A 10 42.19 -42.00 54.66
C LEU A 10 40.94 -42.82 55.05
N LEU A 11 40.61 -42.85 56.34
CA LEU A 11 39.45 -43.56 56.88
C LEU A 11 38.72 -42.63 57.87
N VAL A 12 37.51 -42.19 57.51
CA VAL A 12 36.74 -41.19 58.27
C VAL A 12 35.53 -41.87 58.91
N LEU A 13 35.41 -41.80 60.23
CA LEU A 13 34.22 -42.26 60.95
C LEU A 13 33.08 -41.23 60.84
N PHE A 14 31.86 -41.72 60.68
CA PHE A 14 30.65 -40.94 60.88
C PHE A 14 30.41 -40.72 62.38
N SER A 15 30.28 -39.46 62.80
CA SER A 15 29.66 -39.07 64.07
C SER A 15 28.40 -38.25 63.77
N ILE A 16 27.26 -38.69 64.28
CA ILE A 16 25.97 -38.08 64.01
C ILE A 16 25.82 -36.81 64.86
N LEU A 17 25.84 -35.63 64.23
CA LEU A 17 25.28 -34.43 64.85
C LEU A 17 23.76 -34.43 64.64
N THR A 18 23.02 -34.34 65.74
CA THR A 18 21.57 -34.08 65.71
C THR A 18 21.33 -32.67 65.20
N ILE A 19 20.76 -32.56 64.00
CA ILE A 19 20.27 -31.28 63.45
C ILE A 19 19.18 -30.76 64.40
N PRO A 20 19.30 -29.54 64.97
CA PRO A 20 18.20 -28.96 65.74
C PRO A 20 16.99 -28.78 64.83
N PRO A 21 15.75 -28.95 65.34
CA PRO A 21 14.56 -28.85 64.49
C PRO A 21 14.58 -27.50 63.76
N THR A 22 14.45 -27.55 62.44
CA THR A 22 14.46 -26.35 61.60
C THR A 22 13.45 -25.37 62.14
N ALA A 23 13.93 -24.20 62.60
CA ALA A 23 13.05 -23.08 62.90
C ALA A 23 12.18 -22.87 61.66
N SER A 24 10.87 -23.07 61.80
CA SER A 24 9.94 -22.86 60.70
C SER A 24 10.08 -21.41 60.27
N LEU A 25 10.62 -21.18 59.08
CA LEU A 25 10.60 -19.86 58.45
C LEU A 25 9.12 -19.45 58.39
N SER A 26 8.73 -18.57 59.30
CA SER A 26 7.42 -17.95 59.31
C SER A 26 7.29 -17.28 57.95
N ARG A 27 6.41 -17.81 57.11
CA ARG A 27 6.19 -17.36 55.75
C ARG A 27 5.79 -15.89 55.81
N GLU A 28 6.75 -14.99 55.60
CA GLU A 28 6.47 -13.57 55.41
C GLU A 28 5.53 -13.48 54.22
N SER A 29 4.25 -13.25 54.51
CA SER A 29 3.24 -13.12 53.48
C SER A 29 3.53 -11.82 52.75
N SER A 30 3.88 -11.94 51.47
CA SER A 30 3.86 -10.81 50.55
C SER A 30 2.52 -10.09 50.69
N PRO A 31 2.51 -8.74 50.65
CA PRO A 31 1.25 -8.00 50.69
C PRO A 31 0.36 -8.45 49.53
N LEU A 32 -0.91 -8.71 49.84
CA LEU A 32 -1.93 -9.11 48.88
C LEU A 32 -2.25 -7.93 47.96
N THR A 33 -2.64 -8.23 46.72
CA THR A 33 -3.37 -7.25 45.91
C THR A 33 -4.75 -6.99 46.50
N TYR A 34 -5.39 -5.90 46.07
CA TYR A 34 -6.72 -5.54 46.58
C TYR A 34 -7.76 -6.62 46.26
N ASP A 35 -7.74 -7.16 45.03
CA ASP A 35 -8.56 -8.28 44.61
C ASP A 35 -8.35 -9.53 45.49
N GLU A 36 -7.10 -9.87 45.84
CA GLU A 36 -6.80 -11.04 46.68
C GLU A 36 -7.32 -10.86 48.11
N LEU A 37 -7.20 -9.64 48.67
CA LEU A 37 -7.79 -9.30 49.96
C LEU A 37 -9.33 -9.36 49.94
N LEU A 38 -9.96 -8.86 48.87
CA LEU A 38 -11.42 -8.98 48.69
C LEU A 38 -11.87 -10.43 48.47
N LEU A 39 -11.03 -11.26 47.83
CA LEU A 39 -11.29 -12.69 47.65
C LEU A 39 -11.25 -13.44 49.00
N GLU A 40 -10.22 -13.23 49.83
CA GLU A 40 -10.15 -13.83 51.17
C GLU A 40 -11.31 -13.34 52.07
N LEU A 41 -11.67 -12.05 52.00
CA LEU A 41 -12.84 -11.51 52.68
C LEU A 41 -14.14 -12.18 52.19
N SER A 42 -14.25 -12.52 50.90
CA SER A 42 -15.45 -13.18 50.34
C SER A 42 -15.65 -14.63 50.79
N ASP A 43 -14.58 -15.31 51.23
CA ASP A 43 -14.69 -16.63 51.86
C ASP A 43 -15.25 -16.56 53.29
N SER A 44 -14.98 -15.45 53.98
CA SER A 44 -15.45 -15.20 55.35
C SER A 44 -16.78 -14.44 55.41
N ILE A 45 -17.18 -13.77 54.32
CA ILE A 45 -18.41 -12.97 54.20
C ILE A 45 -19.21 -13.49 52.98
N PRO A 46 -20.05 -14.51 53.15
CA PRO A 46 -20.81 -15.09 52.04
C PRO A 46 -21.67 -14.05 51.31
N GLY A 47 -21.52 -13.99 50.00
CA GLY A 47 -22.19 -13.01 49.14
C GLY A 47 -21.46 -11.67 49.00
N LEU A 48 -20.28 -11.47 49.62
CA LEU A 48 -19.48 -10.26 49.40
C LEU A 48 -19.21 -10.06 47.89
N ALA A 49 -19.62 -8.90 47.37
CA ALA A 49 -19.50 -8.54 45.96
C ALA A 49 -18.52 -7.38 45.71
N GLY A 50 -18.15 -6.63 46.75
CA GLY A 50 -17.17 -5.55 46.67
C GLY A 50 -17.15 -4.64 47.90
N VAL A 51 -16.04 -3.94 48.09
CA VAL A 51 -15.91 -2.81 49.03
C VAL A 51 -15.34 -1.63 48.24
N PHE A 52 -16.03 -0.49 48.22
CA PHE A 52 -15.61 0.68 47.44
C PHE A 52 -16.11 1.99 48.03
N VAL A 53 -15.69 3.12 47.48
CA VAL A 53 -16.19 4.45 47.82
C VAL A 53 -17.18 4.91 46.75
N ASP A 54 -18.39 5.33 47.15
CA ASP A 54 -19.42 5.81 46.23
C ASP A 54 -19.12 7.22 45.68
N GLU A 55 -19.92 7.66 44.70
CA GLU A 55 -19.82 8.98 44.06
C GLU A 55 -19.96 10.17 45.03
N ASN A 56 -20.44 9.92 46.25
CA ASN A 56 -20.60 10.91 47.33
C ASN A 56 -19.47 10.82 48.38
N GLY A 57 -18.41 10.05 48.11
CA GLY A 57 -17.29 9.82 49.04
C GLY A 57 -17.60 8.85 50.18
N ARG A 58 -18.65 8.03 50.10
CA ARG A 58 -19.08 7.15 51.20
C ARG A 58 -18.62 5.71 50.98
N LEU A 59 -18.02 5.11 52.01
CA LEU A 59 -17.71 3.68 52.00
C LEU A 59 -18.98 2.86 51.80
N THR A 60 -18.92 1.90 50.89
CA THR A 60 -20.04 1.05 50.47
C THR A 60 -19.59 -0.41 50.46
N LEU A 61 -20.37 -1.25 51.12
CA LEU A 61 -20.28 -2.70 51.13
C LEU A 61 -21.33 -3.24 50.17
N SER A 62 -20.90 -3.91 49.11
CA SER A 62 -21.79 -4.50 48.10
C SER A 62 -21.95 -5.99 48.38
N ILE A 63 -23.21 -6.47 48.44
CA ILE A 63 -23.55 -7.87 48.68
C ILE A 63 -24.45 -8.39 47.54
N ALA A 64 -24.13 -9.58 47.02
CA ALA A 64 -24.97 -10.32 46.11
C ALA A 64 -26.04 -11.10 46.87
N GLY A 65 -27.31 -10.86 46.54
CA GLY A 65 -28.44 -11.41 47.30
C GLY A 65 -28.58 -10.77 48.69
N ASN A 66 -28.95 -11.56 49.70
CA ASN A 66 -29.13 -11.10 51.08
C ASN A 66 -27.99 -11.61 51.97
N MET A 67 -27.30 -10.71 52.66
CA MET A 67 -26.37 -11.11 53.74
C MET A 67 -27.16 -11.76 54.89
N SER A 68 -26.66 -12.87 55.43
CA SER A 68 -27.27 -13.49 56.60
C SER A 68 -27.07 -12.62 57.85
N ALA A 69 -27.98 -12.70 58.81
CA ALA A 69 -27.83 -11.99 60.09
C ALA A 69 -26.51 -12.37 60.79
N GLN A 70 -26.14 -13.65 60.72
CA GLN A 70 -24.87 -14.16 61.24
C GLN A 70 -23.65 -13.54 60.55
N ALA A 71 -23.66 -13.36 59.23
CA ALA A 71 -22.56 -12.70 58.51
C ALA A 71 -22.50 -11.18 58.82
N PHE A 72 -23.65 -10.53 59.04
CA PHE A 72 -23.69 -9.13 59.50
C PHE A 72 -23.11 -8.98 60.92
N GLU A 73 -23.48 -9.85 61.85
CA GLU A 73 -22.93 -9.88 63.22
C GLU A 73 -21.43 -10.23 63.25
N GLN A 74 -20.97 -11.09 62.35
CA GLN A 74 -19.57 -11.51 62.26
C GLN A 74 -18.66 -10.52 61.49
N LEU A 75 -19.22 -9.61 60.69
CA LEU A 75 -18.47 -8.67 59.84
C LEU A 75 -17.35 -7.95 60.60
N ALA A 76 -17.65 -7.40 61.79
CA ALA A 76 -16.67 -6.67 62.60
C ALA A 76 -15.52 -7.57 63.09
N ALA A 77 -15.82 -8.81 63.46
CA ALA A 77 -14.82 -9.80 63.88
C ALA A 77 -13.96 -10.27 62.70
N VAL A 78 -14.59 -10.62 61.57
CA VAL A 78 -13.90 -10.99 60.32
C VAL A 78 -12.97 -9.88 59.87
N VAL A 79 -13.46 -8.64 59.74
CA VAL A 79 -12.64 -7.50 59.30
C VAL A 79 -11.43 -7.26 60.22
N SER A 80 -11.56 -7.54 61.52
CA SER A 80 -10.43 -7.40 62.46
C SER A 80 -9.29 -8.42 62.25
N THR A 81 -9.52 -9.54 61.55
CA THR A 81 -8.46 -10.52 61.24
C THR A 81 -7.63 -10.20 59.99
N TYR A 82 -7.95 -9.12 59.26
CA TYR A 82 -7.23 -8.72 58.05
C TYR A 82 -6.40 -7.43 58.25
N PRO A 83 -5.19 -7.52 58.83
CA PRO A 83 -4.36 -6.34 59.12
C PRO A 83 -3.82 -5.62 57.87
N GLN A 84 -4.04 -6.17 56.67
CA GLN A 84 -3.73 -5.51 55.40
C GLN A 84 -4.84 -4.58 54.91
N LEU A 85 -6.06 -4.66 55.48
CA LEU A 85 -7.13 -3.73 55.16
C LEU A 85 -6.84 -2.35 55.77
N ARG A 86 -7.11 -1.29 54.99
CA ARG A 86 -6.88 0.11 55.40
C ARG A 86 -7.64 0.39 56.71
N SER A 87 -6.97 0.95 57.72
CA SER A 87 -7.47 0.99 59.09
C SER A 87 -8.77 1.79 59.28
N ASP A 88 -8.99 2.83 58.49
CA ASP A 88 -10.24 3.60 58.44
C ASP A 88 -11.39 2.82 57.78
N VAL A 89 -11.10 1.97 56.79
CA VAL A 89 -12.06 1.04 56.18
C VAL A 89 -12.41 -0.07 57.19
N ALA A 90 -11.42 -0.57 57.93
CA ALA A 90 -11.63 -1.54 59.01
C ALA A 90 -12.48 -0.95 60.16
N GLU A 91 -12.20 0.28 60.60
CA GLU A 91 -13.04 0.99 61.57
C GLU A 91 -14.45 1.20 61.02
N ALA A 92 -14.59 1.67 59.78
CA ALA A 92 -15.91 1.95 59.21
C ALA A 92 -16.77 0.70 59.04
N LEU A 93 -16.22 -0.42 58.58
CA LEU A 93 -16.94 -1.70 58.49
C LEU A 93 -17.29 -2.27 59.88
N SER A 94 -16.38 -2.21 60.85
CA SER A 94 -16.64 -2.71 62.21
C SER A 94 -17.58 -1.83 63.04
N THR A 95 -17.66 -0.53 62.74
CA THR A 95 -18.56 0.44 63.43
C THR A 95 -19.86 0.75 62.68
N GLY A 96 -20.14 0.08 61.56
CA GLY A 96 -21.38 0.28 60.79
C GLY A 96 -21.43 1.58 59.97
N ARG A 97 -20.31 2.28 59.79
CA ARG A 97 -20.21 3.56 59.04
C ARG A 97 -20.06 3.35 57.53
N TYR A 98 -20.88 2.49 56.95
CA TYR A 98 -20.88 2.19 55.52
C TYR A 98 -22.31 2.14 54.96
N ARG A 99 -22.46 2.17 53.64
CA ARG A 99 -23.73 1.90 52.95
C ARG A 99 -23.77 0.46 52.47
N MET A 100 -24.94 -0.17 52.53
CA MET A 100 -25.20 -1.42 51.81
C MET A 100 -25.55 -1.11 50.35
N ALA A 101 -24.98 -1.87 49.42
CA ALA A 101 -25.40 -1.94 48.02
C ALA A 101 -25.79 -3.38 47.65
N SER A 102 -26.69 -3.51 46.67
CA SER A 102 -27.08 -4.81 46.12
C SER A 102 -26.30 -5.10 44.84
N ALA A 103 -25.85 -6.35 44.71
CA ALA A 103 -25.10 -6.87 43.57
C ALA A 103 -25.82 -8.09 42.95
N ASN A 104 -25.44 -8.41 41.71
CA ASN A 104 -25.91 -9.59 40.98
C ASN A 104 -24.97 -10.79 41.17
N PHE A 105 -23.68 -10.54 41.38
CA PHE A 105 -22.63 -11.56 41.44
C PHE A 105 -21.71 -11.33 42.64
N ASP A 106 -21.33 -12.39 43.36
CA ASP A 106 -20.31 -12.30 44.40
C ASP A 106 -18.90 -12.14 43.80
N PHE A 107 -17.97 -11.66 44.64
CA PHE A 107 -16.61 -11.33 44.22
C PHE A 107 -15.85 -12.56 43.76
N ARG A 108 -16.06 -13.72 44.40
CA ARG A 108 -15.46 -15.00 44.01
C ARG A 108 -15.95 -15.47 42.63
N THR A 109 -17.20 -15.19 42.26
CA THR A 109 -17.75 -15.45 40.92
C THR A 109 -17.05 -14.57 39.87
N LEU A 110 -16.93 -13.26 40.11
CA LEU A 110 -16.21 -12.34 39.23
C LEU A 110 -14.73 -12.74 39.09
N TRP A 111 -14.05 -13.04 40.19
CA TRP A 111 -12.67 -13.55 40.21
C TRP A 111 -12.51 -14.82 39.35
N ASN A 112 -13.41 -15.79 39.51
CA ASN A 112 -13.40 -17.03 38.73
C ASN A 112 -13.60 -16.77 37.23
N TRP A 113 -14.44 -15.79 36.85
CA TRP A 113 -14.60 -15.37 35.44
C TRP A 113 -13.36 -14.66 34.89
N ARG A 114 -12.74 -13.76 35.67
CA ARG A 114 -11.47 -13.10 35.31
C ARG A 114 -10.36 -14.12 35.08
N ALA A 115 -10.26 -15.13 35.94
CA ALA A 115 -9.33 -16.24 35.79
C ALA A 115 -9.59 -17.07 34.51
N ARG A 116 -10.85 -17.29 34.11
CA ARG A 116 -11.15 -17.96 32.82
C ARG A 116 -10.65 -17.15 31.62
N ILE A 117 -10.94 -15.85 31.59
CA ILE A 117 -10.53 -14.97 30.47
C ILE A 117 -9.00 -14.89 30.36
N LEU A 118 -8.30 -14.75 31.49
CA LEU A 118 -6.83 -14.71 31.52
C LEU A 118 -6.15 -16.01 31.03
N ASN A 119 -6.83 -17.15 31.11
CA ASN A 119 -6.33 -18.44 30.61
C ASN A 119 -6.77 -18.73 29.15
N GLU A 120 -7.70 -17.96 28.57
CA GLU A 120 -8.16 -18.15 27.20
C GLU A 120 -7.19 -17.47 26.19
N ARG A 121 -6.34 -18.30 25.57
CA ARG A 121 -5.35 -17.87 24.58
C ARG A 121 -5.94 -17.14 23.37
N ARG A 122 -7.21 -17.40 23.02
CA ARG A 122 -7.94 -16.72 21.94
C ARG A 122 -8.29 -15.27 22.27
N ILE A 123 -8.42 -14.93 23.56
CA ILE A 123 -8.70 -13.56 24.04
C ILE A 123 -7.40 -12.83 24.42
N ALA A 124 -6.42 -13.53 24.98
CA ALA A 124 -5.23 -12.94 25.60
C ALA A 124 -4.46 -11.91 24.73
N SER A 125 -4.38 -12.12 23.40
CA SER A 125 -3.70 -11.20 22.47
C SER A 125 -4.49 -9.93 22.12
N ALA A 126 -5.78 -9.86 22.48
CA ALA A 126 -6.65 -8.72 22.25
C ALA A 126 -6.75 -7.76 23.45
N LEU A 127 -6.33 -8.20 24.64
CA LEU A 127 -6.45 -7.44 25.89
C LEU A 127 -5.41 -6.31 26.00
N SER A 128 -5.87 -5.15 26.46
CA SER A 128 -5.03 -4.06 27.00
C SER A 128 -5.08 -4.01 28.53
N PHE A 129 -6.16 -4.46 29.16
CA PHE A 129 -6.27 -4.70 30.62
C PHE A 129 -7.50 -5.56 30.95
N ILE A 130 -7.57 -6.13 32.17
CA ILE A 130 -8.79 -6.74 32.72
C ILE A 130 -8.86 -6.58 34.24
N ASP A 131 -10.03 -6.15 34.71
CA ASP A 131 -10.27 -5.67 36.06
C ASP A 131 -11.61 -6.19 36.62
N ILE A 132 -11.77 -6.17 37.95
CA ILE A 132 -13.04 -6.45 38.63
C ILE A 132 -13.63 -5.11 39.07
N ASP A 133 -14.55 -4.56 38.28
CA ASP A 133 -15.28 -3.32 38.59
C ASP A 133 -16.22 -3.60 39.77
N GLU A 134 -15.73 -3.43 41.00
CA GLU A 134 -16.49 -3.77 42.23
C GLU A 134 -17.68 -2.83 42.41
N ARG A 135 -17.54 -1.60 41.89
CA ARG A 135 -18.58 -0.57 41.89
C ARG A 135 -19.71 -0.85 40.90
N GLY A 136 -19.38 -1.36 39.71
CA GLY A 136 -20.34 -1.79 38.68
C GLY A 136 -20.71 -3.27 38.75
N ASN A 137 -20.14 -4.03 39.68
CA ASN A 137 -20.32 -5.45 39.94
C ASN A 137 -20.17 -6.36 38.71
N ARG A 138 -19.04 -6.23 38.00
CA ARG A 138 -18.77 -6.93 36.73
C ARG A 138 -17.29 -6.92 36.39
N LEU A 139 -16.89 -7.61 35.32
CA LEU A 139 -15.54 -7.49 34.76
C LEU A 139 -15.43 -6.30 33.81
N LEU A 140 -14.42 -5.44 33.99
CA LEU A 140 -14.10 -4.41 33.02
C LEU A 140 -12.95 -4.91 32.13
N ILE A 141 -13.26 -5.15 30.85
CA ILE A 141 -12.36 -5.76 29.87
C ILE A 141 -11.90 -4.67 28.89
N GLY A 142 -10.66 -4.22 29.03
CA GLY A 142 -10.04 -3.28 28.10
C GLY A 142 -9.42 -4.03 26.92
N ILE A 143 -9.84 -3.74 25.68
CA ILE A 143 -9.30 -4.33 24.45
C ILE A 143 -8.57 -3.32 23.57
N GLY A 144 -7.59 -3.79 22.81
CA GLY A 144 -6.82 -2.97 21.87
C GLY A 144 -7.69 -2.24 20.83
N THR A 145 -7.17 -1.12 20.33
CA THR A 145 -7.85 -0.27 19.32
C THR A 145 -8.17 -1.00 18.02
N SER A 146 -7.30 -1.92 17.58
CA SER A 146 -7.50 -2.78 16.40
C SER A 146 -8.24 -4.10 16.68
N ALA A 147 -8.56 -4.42 17.94
CA ALA A 147 -9.18 -5.70 18.29
C ALA A 147 -10.64 -5.80 17.81
N ASN A 148 -11.04 -6.99 17.36
CA ASN A 148 -12.42 -7.31 16.99
C ASN A 148 -13.27 -7.49 18.27
N ALA A 149 -14.03 -6.45 18.61
CA ALA A 149 -14.87 -6.44 19.82
C ALA A 149 -15.92 -7.56 19.80
N SER A 150 -16.58 -7.79 18.67
CA SER A 150 -17.62 -8.81 18.53
C SER A 150 -17.08 -10.23 18.75
N GLU A 151 -15.86 -10.51 18.28
CA GLU A 151 -15.21 -11.81 18.53
C GLU A 151 -14.80 -11.97 20.00
N VAL A 152 -14.29 -10.92 20.65
CA VAL A 152 -13.99 -10.99 22.09
C VAL A 152 -15.26 -11.20 22.91
N THR A 153 -16.36 -10.48 22.63
CA THR A 153 -17.67 -10.71 23.26
C THR A 153 -18.14 -12.16 23.05
N ARG A 154 -18.01 -12.70 21.83
CA ARG A 154 -18.39 -14.08 21.51
C ARG A 154 -17.58 -15.11 22.30
N LEU A 155 -16.26 -14.90 22.43
CA LEU A 155 -15.36 -15.77 23.19
C LEU A 155 -15.59 -15.66 24.71
N VAL A 156 -15.90 -14.47 25.24
CA VAL A 156 -16.27 -14.29 26.66
C VAL A 156 -17.57 -15.05 26.98
N SER A 157 -18.55 -15.01 26.08
CA SER A 157 -19.78 -15.80 26.23
C SER A 157 -19.55 -17.31 26.16
N GLU A 158 -18.62 -17.81 25.33
CA GLU A 158 -18.21 -19.23 25.31
C GLU A 158 -17.66 -19.71 26.66
N LEU A 159 -17.04 -18.83 27.46
CA LEU A 159 -16.52 -19.16 28.80
C LEU A 159 -17.62 -19.24 29.89
N GLY A 160 -18.89 -19.11 29.49
CA GLY A 160 -20.05 -19.17 30.39
C GLY A 160 -20.21 -17.91 31.24
N ILE A 161 -19.81 -16.76 30.72
CA ILE A 161 -19.91 -15.46 31.39
C ILE A 161 -21.12 -14.70 30.80
N PRO A 162 -22.13 -14.30 31.60
CA PRO A 162 -23.31 -13.61 31.10
C PRO A 162 -22.99 -12.17 30.69
N GLU A 163 -23.79 -11.59 29.78
CA GLU A 163 -23.62 -10.22 29.28
C GLU A 163 -23.60 -9.17 30.40
N ALA A 164 -24.45 -9.32 31.43
CA ALA A 164 -24.45 -8.44 32.60
C ALA A 164 -23.19 -8.57 33.48
N GLY A 165 -22.41 -9.64 33.31
CA GLY A 165 -21.19 -9.95 34.08
C GLY A 165 -19.92 -9.29 33.57
N PHE A 166 -19.96 -8.56 32.45
CA PHE A 166 -18.80 -7.82 31.95
C PHE A 166 -19.18 -6.52 31.22
N ASN A 167 -18.18 -5.68 30.98
CA ASN A 167 -18.25 -4.50 30.12
C ASN A 167 -16.97 -4.45 29.27
N LEU A 168 -17.11 -4.16 27.96
CA LEU A 168 -16.02 -4.18 27.00
C LEU A 168 -15.69 -2.76 26.53
N VAL A 169 -14.47 -2.29 26.83
CA VAL A 169 -14.02 -0.92 26.50
C VAL A 169 -12.78 -0.94 25.60
N ARG A 170 -12.64 0.04 24.71
CA ARG A 170 -11.40 0.19 23.92
C ARG A 170 -10.36 0.96 24.71
N ALA A 171 -9.17 0.39 24.83
CA ALA A 171 -8.06 0.93 25.60
C ALA A 171 -6.71 0.67 24.91
N GLN A 172 -5.71 1.49 25.22
CA GLN A 172 -4.35 1.35 24.71
C GLN A 172 -3.35 1.86 25.75
N ILE A 173 -3.07 1.04 26.76
CA ILE A 173 -2.04 1.35 27.76
C ILE A 173 -0.67 1.00 27.17
N ARG A 174 0.29 1.94 27.24
CA ARG A 174 1.69 1.78 26.83
C ARG A 174 2.60 2.57 27.76
N PRO A 175 3.88 2.17 27.94
CA PRO A 175 4.87 3.02 28.60
C PRO A 175 4.95 4.39 27.93
N VAL A 176 4.97 5.46 28.73
CA VAL A 176 5.05 6.84 28.23
C VAL A 176 6.49 7.12 27.81
N VAL A 177 6.77 6.93 26.52
CA VAL A 177 8.07 7.26 25.90
C VAL A 177 7.99 8.58 25.13
N THR A 178 9.09 9.30 25.08
CA THR A 178 9.24 10.58 24.39
C THR A 178 10.23 10.48 23.23
N LEU A 179 10.33 11.54 22.43
CA LEU A 179 11.39 11.70 21.41
C LEU A 179 12.81 11.61 21.98
N ARG A 180 13.01 11.68 23.30
CA ARG A 180 14.32 11.70 23.98
C ARG A 180 14.74 10.35 24.57
N ASP A 181 13.85 9.37 24.54
CA ASP A 181 14.06 8.05 25.14
C ASP A 181 14.64 7.05 24.13
N TYR A 182 15.04 5.87 24.60
CA TYR A 182 15.55 4.81 23.73
C TYR A 182 14.41 4.17 22.93
N VAL A 183 14.46 4.30 21.61
CA VAL A 183 13.43 3.82 20.69
C VAL A 183 14.07 2.99 19.58
N ARG A 184 13.56 1.76 19.38
CA ARG A 184 13.88 0.89 18.25
C ARG A 184 12.58 0.27 17.71
N PRO A 185 12.40 0.13 16.38
CA PRO A 185 13.25 0.65 15.31
C PRO A 185 13.36 2.18 15.35
N THR A 186 14.49 2.75 14.93
CA THR A 186 14.64 4.20 14.82
C THR A 186 13.81 4.76 13.66
N VAL A 187 13.25 5.95 13.89
CA VAL A 187 12.41 6.71 12.95
C VAL A 187 12.82 8.19 12.95
N GLY A 188 12.37 8.96 11.96
CA GLY A 188 12.57 10.42 11.93
C GLY A 188 11.97 11.13 13.15
N GLY A 189 12.55 12.25 13.56
CA GLY A 189 12.07 13.06 14.69
C GLY A 189 12.56 12.63 16.08
N LEU A 190 13.26 11.49 16.20
CA LEU A 190 13.89 11.05 17.46
C LEU A 190 15.16 11.85 17.79
N GLN A 191 15.47 12.00 19.07
CA GLN A 191 16.76 12.51 19.54
C GLN A 191 17.89 11.57 19.12
N ILE A 192 18.96 12.17 18.62
CA ILE A 192 20.28 11.56 18.47
C ILE A 192 21.34 12.38 19.20
N ALA A 193 22.45 11.72 19.52
CA ALA A 193 23.66 12.33 20.04
C ALA A 193 24.86 12.04 19.14
N PHE A 194 25.79 12.99 19.08
CA PHE A 194 27.09 12.85 18.45
C PHE A 194 28.11 13.63 19.31
N SER A 195 29.25 13.04 19.65
CA SER A 195 30.14 13.60 20.67
C SER A 195 29.34 13.98 21.94
N ASN A 196 29.46 15.22 22.43
CA ASN A 196 28.68 15.76 23.56
C ASN A 196 27.40 16.53 23.13
N TYR A 197 27.04 16.52 21.84
CA TYR A 197 25.96 17.33 21.28
C TYR A 197 24.69 16.51 20.99
N LEU A 198 23.54 17.19 20.91
CA LEU A 198 22.23 16.59 20.65
C LEU A 198 21.58 17.22 19.41
N CYS A 199 21.10 16.36 18.51
CA CYS A 199 20.29 16.72 17.36
C CYS A 199 19.03 15.83 17.28
N THR A 200 18.28 15.97 16.21
CA THR A 200 17.16 15.13 15.81
C THR A 200 17.54 14.32 14.56
N LEU A 201 17.15 13.04 14.50
CA LEU A 201 17.28 12.21 13.29
C LEU A 201 16.27 12.70 12.25
N GLY A 202 16.70 13.01 11.03
CA GLY A 202 15.81 13.47 9.96
C GLY A 202 14.85 12.39 9.50
N PHE A 203 15.31 11.53 8.62
CA PHE A 203 14.55 10.37 8.17
C PHE A 203 15.50 9.25 7.76
N ASN A 204 14.96 8.03 7.70
CA ASN A 204 15.68 6.88 7.17
C ASN A 204 15.62 6.91 5.65
N ALA A 205 16.70 6.52 4.99
CA ALA A 205 16.77 6.46 3.53
C ALA A 205 17.71 5.33 3.08
N PHE A 206 17.51 4.86 1.84
CA PHE A 206 18.56 4.15 1.11
C PHE A 206 19.21 5.12 0.12
N ARG A 207 20.54 5.17 0.11
CA ARG A 207 21.34 5.94 -0.85
C ARG A 207 22.25 4.99 -1.60
N SER A 208 22.12 4.90 -2.92
CA SER A 208 22.89 3.94 -3.76
C SER A 208 22.86 2.51 -3.19
N GLY A 209 21.70 2.03 -2.72
CA GLY A 209 21.52 0.72 -2.08
C GLY A 209 22.03 0.61 -0.63
N THR A 210 22.74 1.60 -0.11
CA THR A 210 23.21 1.61 1.28
C THR A 210 22.11 2.10 2.23
N ARG A 211 21.78 1.30 3.26
CA ARG A 211 20.80 1.65 4.30
C ARG A 211 21.38 2.69 5.28
N GLY A 212 20.71 3.83 5.41
CA GLY A 212 21.15 4.92 6.28
C GLY A 212 20.02 5.85 6.74
N TYR A 213 20.42 7.02 7.20
CA TYR A 213 19.59 8.07 7.76
C TYR A 213 20.20 9.44 7.46
N LEU A 214 19.38 10.49 7.44
CA LEU A 214 19.85 11.86 7.29
C LEU A 214 19.93 12.59 8.63
N VAL A 215 20.92 13.46 8.72
CA VAL A 215 21.18 14.44 9.79
C VAL A 215 21.57 15.77 9.13
N ASN A 216 21.63 16.88 9.89
CA ASN A 216 22.33 18.05 9.36
C ASN A 216 23.84 17.79 9.27
N SER A 217 24.52 18.51 8.39
CA SER A 217 25.98 18.51 8.34
C SER A 217 26.56 19.15 9.62
N HIS A 218 25.92 20.18 10.19
CA HIS A 218 26.32 20.69 11.52
C HIS A 218 25.99 19.72 12.70
N CYS A 219 25.34 18.59 12.44
CA CYS A 219 25.14 17.49 13.40
C CYS A 219 26.21 16.39 13.27
N THR A 220 27.37 16.72 12.68
CA THR A 220 28.58 15.89 12.64
C THR A 220 29.77 16.66 13.20
N THR A 221 30.91 16.00 13.44
CA THR A 221 32.04 16.63 14.18
C THR A 221 32.80 17.64 13.32
N SER A 222 32.84 17.44 12.00
CA SER A 222 33.50 18.30 11.02
C SER A 222 32.50 18.68 9.93
N GLN A 223 31.88 19.86 10.04
CA GLN A 223 30.88 20.30 9.06
C GLN A 223 31.46 20.32 7.62
N TRP A 224 30.66 19.87 6.67
CA TRP A 224 30.90 19.78 5.22
C TRP A 224 32.04 18.85 4.79
N GLN A 225 32.39 17.84 5.59
CA GLN A 225 33.37 16.81 5.20
C GLN A 225 33.14 15.50 5.96
N PRO A 226 33.17 14.32 5.28
CA PRO A 226 32.96 13.06 5.96
C PRO A 226 34.16 12.69 6.83
N ASP A 227 34.00 12.76 8.15
CA ASP A 227 34.97 12.33 9.16
C ASP A 227 34.62 10.99 9.83
N GLY A 228 33.40 10.49 9.61
CA GLY A 228 32.92 9.21 10.14
C GLY A 228 32.29 9.31 11.53
N THR A 229 31.87 10.50 11.94
CA THR A 229 31.18 10.78 13.21
C THR A 229 30.16 9.69 13.57
N ALA A 230 30.31 9.11 14.76
CA ALA A 230 29.38 8.12 15.29
C ALA A 230 28.11 8.79 15.87
N HIS A 231 26.94 8.33 15.41
CA HIS A 231 25.64 8.78 15.91
C HIS A 231 25.02 7.72 16.83
N TYR A 232 24.38 8.19 17.90
CA TYR A 232 23.76 7.39 18.93
C TYR A 232 22.29 7.80 19.11
N GLN A 233 21.41 6.85 19.42
CA GLN A 233 20.01 7.10 19.78
C GLN A 233 19.76 6.44 21.15
N PRO A 234 19.46 7.19 22.24
CA PRO A 234 19.30 8.66 22.32
C PRO A 234 20.55 9.43 22.81
N TYR A 235 21.56 8.76 23.38
CA TYR A 235 22.74 9.38 24.02
C TYR A 235 24.04 8.66 23.66
N ALA A 236 25.17 9.38 23.63
CA ALA A 236 26.51 8.84 23.39
C ALA A 236 27.13 8.17 24.64
N THR A 237 26.32 7.53 25.48
CA THR A 237 26.73 6.96 26.79
C THR A 237 26.94 5.44 26.77
N SER A 238 26.57 4.75 25.69
CA SER A 238 26.75 3.31 25.54
C SER A 238 26.90 2.91 24.08
N SER A 239 27.73 1.88 23.81
CA SER A 239 27.82 1.26 22.48
C SER A 239 26.50 0.62 22.04
N SER A 240 25.63 0.19 22.97
CA SER A 240 24.28 -0.30 22.66
C SER A 240 23.34 0.78 22.12
N TYR A 241 23.67 2.06 22.31
CA TYR A 241 22.90 3.18 21.77
C TYR A 241 23.40 3.64 20.40
N ALA A 242 24.57 3.17 19.94
CA ALA A 242 25.09 3.51 18.61
C ALA A 242 24.12 3.03 17.51
N ILE A 243 23.85 3.90 16.54
CA ILE A 243 22.98 3.59 15.39
C ILE A 243 23.76 3.53 14.08
N GLY A 244 24.79 4.35 13.93
CA GLY A 244 25.48 4.51 12.66
C GLY A 244 26.73 5.37 12.76
N VAL A 245 27.36 5.53 11.62
CA VAL A 245 28.44 6.49 11.38
C VAL A 245 28.09 7.32 10.17
N GLU A 246 28.46 8.59 10.17
CA GLU A 246 28.51 9.42 8.97
C GLU A 246 29.24 8.69 7.83
N GLN A 247 28.77 8.86 6.59
CA GLN A 247 29.38 8.28 5.39
C GLN A 247 29.55 9.31 4.26
N VAL A 248 28.64 10.27 4.13
CA VAL A 248 28.69 11.30 3.08
C VAL A 248 28.26 12.64 3.65
N ASP A 249 29.16 13.61 3.61
CA ASP A 249 28.84 15.03 3.80
C ASP A 249 29.43 15.83 2.62
N PRO A 250 28.60 16.40 1.73
CA PRO A 250 29.08 17.15 0.57
C PRO A 250 29.88 18.41 0.96
N PRO A 251 30.99 18.72 0.25
CA PRO A 251 31.80 19.90 0.51
C PRO A 251 31.11 21.19 0.06
N TYR A 252 31.49 22.31 0.67
CA TYR A 252 31.04 23.64 0.26
C TYR A 252 31.63 24.08 -1.09
N PHE A 253 30.96 25.02 -1.73
CA PHE A 253 31.44 25.75 -2.91
C PHE A 253 31.55 27.25 -2.63
N THR A 254 32.42 27.93 -3.38
CA THR A 254 32.67 29.39 -3.29
C THR A 254 32.45 30.13 -4.61
N SER A 255 32.16 29.40 -5.69
CA SER A 255 31.80 29.93 -7.00
C SER A 255 30.33 30.38 -7.04
N PRO A 256 29.93 31.26 -7.99
CA PRO A 256 28.54 31.64 -8.19
C PRO A 256 27.62 30.41 -8.31
N PRO A 257 26.45 30.39 -7.64
CA PRO A 257 25.76 31.51 -7.01
C PRO A 257 26.21 31.85 -5.57
N CYS A 258 27.29 31.27 -5.05
CA CYS A 258 27.82 31.66 -3.74
C CYS A 258 28.31 33.13 -3.77
N PRO A 259 27.93 33.97 -2.78
CA PRO A 259 28.44 35.33 -2.66
C PRO A 259 29.94 35.36 -2.35
N SER A 260 30.65 36.36 -2.89
CA SER A 260 32.09 36.51 -2.68
C SER A 260 32.44 36.61 -1.18
N GLY A 261 33.44 35.84 -0.75
CA GLY A 261 33.86 35.73 0.66
C GLY A 261 33.10 34.70 1.49
N TYR A 262 32.02 34.11 0.98
CA TYR A 262 31.25 33.08 1.67
C TYR A 262 31.62 31.66 1.24
N GLN A 263 31.28 30.70 2.10
CA GLN A 263 31.28 29.26 1.80
C GLN A 263 29.82 28.80 1.77
N CYS A 264 29.43 28.08 0.70
CA CYS A 264 28.03 27.80 0.42
C CYS A 264 27.73 26.31 0.20
N ARG A 265 26.49 25.93 0.54
CA ARG A 265 25.84 24.64 0.25
C ARG A 265 24.38 24.92 -0.15
N TYR A 266 23.76 23.99 -0.87
CA TYR A 266 22.31 23.96 -1.10
C TYR A 266 21.57 23.24 0.03
N SER A 267 22.21 22.34 0.76
CA SER A 267 21.61 21.69 1.93
C SER A 267 22.56 21.66 3.13
N ASP A 268 22.02 21.85 4.33
CA ASP A 268 22.71 21.46 5.56
C ASP A 268 22.30 20.02 5.89
N ALA A 269 22.82 19.08 5.12
CA ALA A 269 22.46 17.67 5.18
C ALA A 269 23.68 16.76 4.94
N ALA A 270 23.79 15.73 5.79
CA ALA A 270 24.76 14.65 5.67
C ALA A 270 24.04 13.29 5.84
N PHE A 271 24.61 12.25 5.22
CA PHE A 271 24.08 10.89 5.23
C PHE A 271 24.92 9.99 6.15
N GLY A 272 24.27 9.44 7.19
CA GLY A 272 24.83 8.43 8.08
C GLY A 272 24.41 7.03 7.66
N ARG A 273 25.36 6.10 7.63
CA ARG A 273 25.14 4.67 7.37
C ARG A 273 24.80 3.94 8.67
N TYR A 274 23.73 3.14 8.65
CA TYR A 274 23.39 2.30 9.80
C TYR A 274 24.48 1.23 10.07
N LEU A 275 24.72 0.94 11.34
CA LEU A 275 25.52 -0.22 11.76
C LEU A 275 24.81 -1.54 11.41
N SER A 276 25.58 -2.62 11.33
CA SER A 276 25.00 -3.97 11.27
C SER A 276 24.23 -4.25 12.58
N GLY A 277 23.05 -4.85 12.48
CA GLY A 277 22.17 -5.08 13.63
C GLY A 277 21.37 -3.86 14.14
N ALA A 278 21.71 -2.62 13.74
CA ALA A 278 20.90 -1.45 14.12
C ALA A 278 19.51 -1.52 13.47
N SER A 279 18.44 -1.44 14.27
CA SER A 279 17.05 -1.56 13.79
C SER A 279 16.45 -0.19 13.46
N SER A 280 15.88 -0.04 12.25
CA SER A 280 15.34 1.21 11.71
C SER A 280 14.21 0.97 10.71
N SER A 281 13.20 1.85 10.68
CA SER A 281 12.02 1.74 9.81
C SER A 281 12.06 2.75 8.66
N LEU A 282 12.11 2.28 7.42
CA LEU A 282 12.01 3.15 6.25
C LEU A 282 10.60 3.78 6.15
N GLY A 283 10.52 5.02 5.66
CA GLY A 283 9.23 5.70 5.45
C GLY A 283 8.50 6.11 6.73
N LYS A 284 9.19 6.26 7.88
CA LYS A 284 8.58 6.57 9.18
C LYS A 284 9.14 7.81 9.86
N ILE A 285 8.25 8.62 10.42
CA ILE A 285 8.53 9.77 11.30
C ILE A 285 7.75 9.58 12.60
N ALA A 286 8.32 9.96 13.74
CA ALA A 286 7.66 9.93 15.04
C ALA A 286 6.38 10.79 15.07
N ARG A 287 5.29 10.26 15.63
CA ARG A 287 4.04 10.99 15.89
C ARG A 287 3.86 11.18 17.39
N THR A 288 3.80 12.44 17.83
CA THR A 288 3.57 12.80 19.23
C THR A 288 2.11 13.15 19.50
N SER A 289 1.73 13.24 20.78
CA SER A 289 0.32 13.41 21.20
C SER A 289 -0.36 14.71 20.77
N GLY A 290 0.39 15.70 20.25
CA GLY A 290 -0.13 16.96 19.76
C GLY A 290 0.97 17.98 19.49
N ILE A 291 0.60 19.16 18.99
CA ILE A 291 1.51 20.29 18.79
C ILE A 291 2.11 20.70 20.15
N GLY A 292 3.42 20.92 20.19
CA GLY A 292 4.22 21.18 21.39
C GLY A 292 4.60 19.92 22.20
N SER A 293 4.03 18.76 21.88
CA SER A 293 4.31 17.52 22.62
C SER A 293 5.55 16.80 22.09
N ILE A 294 6.39 16.32 23.02
CA ILE A 294 7.45 15.33 22.78
C ILE A 294 7.03 13.89 23.11
N THR A 295 5.84 13.67 23.65
CA THR A 295 5.35 12.34 24.06
C THR A 295 4.87 11.57 22.84
N LEU A 296 5.47 10.41 22.58
CA LEU A 296 5.14 9.54 21.44
C LEU A 296 3.76 8.89 21.62
N VAL A 297 2.99 8.82 20.52
CA VAL A 297 1.74 8.04 20.44
C VAL A 297 1.70 7.08 19.25
N GLY A 298 2.67 7.18 18.34
CA GLY A 298 2.82 6.29 17.19
C GLY A 298 3.80 6.84 16.17
N GLU A 299 3.54 6.56 14.89
CA GLU A 299 4.34 6.99 13.75
C GLU A 299 3.44 7.63 12.67
N TRP A 300 4.02 8.55 11.91
CA TRP A 300 3.56 8.99 10.60
C TRP A 300 4.22 8.13 9.52
N THR A 301 3.50 7.83 8.44
CA THR A 301 3.99 7.07 7.27
C THR A 301 4.21 8.01 6.10
N ILE A 302 5.45 8.10 5.62
CA ILE A 302 5.80 8.83 4.40
C ILE A 302 5.24 8.05 3.20
N ILE A 303 4.46 8.73 2.36
CA ILE A 303 3.84 8.17 1.14
C ILE A 303 4.26 8.90 -0.15
N GLY A 304 5.17 9.86 -0.04
CA GLY A 304 5.65 10.69 -1.13
C GLY A 304 6.62 11.75 -0.63
N GLU A 305 7.37 12.33 -1.57
CA GLU A 305 8.36 13.37 -1.33
C GLU A 305 7.99 14.62 -2.16
N VAL A 306 8.30 15.81 -1.65
CA VAL A 306 8.04 17.08 -2.32
C VAL A 306 9.33 17.89 -2.39
N GLY A 307 9.86 18.03 -3.60
CA GLY A 307 11.16 18.65 -3.86
C GLY A 307 11.25 20.11 -3.42
N TYR A 308 10.20 20.90 -3.64
CA TYR A 308 10.13 22.33 -3.31
C TYR A 308 8.78 22.69 -2.67
N PRO A 309 8.76 23.41 -1.54
CA PRO A 309 7.52 23.91 -0.95
C PRO A 309 6.95 25.11 -1.71
N LEU A 310 5.65 25.36 -1.55
CA LEU A 310 5.02 26.61 -1.99
C LEU A 310 4.76 27.55 -0.80
N ALA A 311 4.91 28.85 -1.01
CA ALA A 311 4.57 29.87 -0.01
C ALA A 311 3.07 29.78 0.35
N GLY A 312 2.77 29.81 1.66
CA GLY A 312 1.44 29.60 2.21
C GLY A 312 1.11 28.15 2.59
N GLU A 313 1.92 27.15 2.22
CA GLU A 313 1.66 25.76 2.63
C GLU A 313 1.81 25.55 4.14
N ALA A 314 0.90 24.75 4.72
CA ALA A 314 0.97 24.33 6.11
C ALA A 314 1.92 23.13 6.28
N LEU A 315 3.11 23.38 6.81
CA LEU A 315 4.13 22.36 7.08
C LEU A 315 4.30 22.09 8.57
N ASN A 316 4.81 20.89 8.85
CA ASN A 316 5.01 20.34 10.18
C ASN A 316 6.48 19.94 10.33
N LYS A 317 7.00 19.95 11.55
CA LYS A 317 8.25 19.28 11.91
C LYS A 317 8.12 18.59 13.26
N VAL A 318 8.82 17.49 13.47
CA VAL A 318 8.90 16.79 14.77
C VAL A 318 10.35 16.76 15.22
N GLY A 319 10.65 17.36 16.38
CA GLY A 319 12.01 17.54 16.89
C GLY A 319 12.13 17.32 18.39
N ARG A 320 13.30 16.87 18.86
CA ARG A 320 13.46 16.42 20.26
C ARG A 320 13.34 17.53 21.31
N THR A 321 13.39 18.81 20.93
CA THR A 321 13.29 19.94 21.85
C THR A 321 11.87 20.48 21.90
N THR A 322 11.30 20.92 20.78
CA THR A 322 9.95 21.54 20.73
C THR A 322 8.84 20.57 20.29
N GLY A 323 9.15 19.30 20.07
CA GLY A 323 8.16 18.29 19.69
C GLY A 323 7.64 18.48 18.28
N TRP A 324 6.38 18.08 18.06
CA TRP A 324 5.63 18.46 16.86
C TRP A 324 5.38 19.98 16.88
N SER A 325 5.76 20.68 15.81
CA SER A 325 5.33 22.05 15.56
C SER A 325 4.80 22.16 14.13
N GLN A 326 3.84 23.07 13.94
CA GLN A 326 3.17 23.33 12.67
C GLN A 326 3.19 24.83 12.39
N GLY A 327 3.20 25.20 11.11
CA GLY A 327 3.14 26.60 10.68
C GLY A 327 3.04 26.72 9.16
N VAL A 328 3.07 27.95 8.66
CA VAL A 328 2.99 28.25 7.23
C VAL A 328 4.36 28.59 6.65
N VAL A 329 4.65 28.12 5.43
CA VAL A 329 5.80 28.58 4.64
C VAL A 329 5.60 30.07 4.34
N THR A 330 6.52 30.92 4.78
CA THR A 330 6.43 32.38 4.57
C THR A 330 7.33 32.87 3.44
N TYR A 331 8.49 32.24 3.25
CA TYR A 331 9.42 32.55 2.18
C TYR A 331 10.06 31.27 1.64
N THR A 332 10.23 31.20 0.33
CA THR A 332 10.78 30.05 -0.39
C THR A 332 12.07 30.42 -1.12
N CYS A 333 13.01 29.49 -1.24
CA CYS A 333 14.28 29.65 -1.96
C CYS A 333 15.11 30.88 -1.51
N VAL A 334 15.18 31.13 -0.21
CA VAL A 334 15.96 32.21 0.43
C VAL A 334 17.43 31.81 0.57
N THR A 335 18.36 32.67 0.14
CA THR A 335 19.77 32.55 0.55
C THR A 335 19.93 33.07 1.97
N ILE A 336 20.23 32.18 2.92
CA ILE A 336 20.35 32.50 4.35
C ILE A 336 21.81 32.54 4.76
N PHE A 337 22.28 33.72 5.13
CA PHE A 337 23.60 33.95 5.74
C PHE A 337 23.54 33.57 7.23
N VAL A 338 24.43 32.68 7.68
CA VAL A 338 24.42 32.17 9.06
C VAL A 338 25.16 33.16 9.96
N SER A 339 24.43 33.79 10.89
CA SER A 339 24.93 34.86 11.76
C SER A 339 26.19 34.43 12.54
N GLY A 340 27.21 35.30 12.56
CA GLY A 340 28.50 35.03 13.21
C GLY A 340 29.48 34.16 12.40
N THR A 341 29.13 33.79 11.16
CA THR A 341 29.98 32.95 10.28
C THR A 341 30.15 33.60 8.89
N ASN A 342 31.04 33.05 8.06
CA ASN A 342 31.10 33.32 6.62
C ASN A 342 30.35 32.24 5.81
N TYR A 343 29.30 31.62 6.37
CA TYR A 343 28.56 30.51 5.76
C TYR A 343 27.20 30.98 5.23
N ALA A 344 26.80 30.49 4.06
CA ALA A 344 25.50 30.81 3.46
C ALA A 344 24.85 29.58 2.82
N LEU A 345 23.59 29.30 3.20
CA LEU A 345 22.81 28.22 2.64
C LEU A 345 21.89 28.76 1.55
N ILE A 346 22.05 28.25 0.33
CA ILE A 346 21.38 28.77 -0.87
C ILE A 346 19.99 28.14 -1.00
N CYS A 347 18.98 28.93 -1.39
CA CYS A 347 17.65 28.44 -1.73
C CYS A 347 16.94 27.64 -0.60
N GLN A 348 17.03 28.09 0.65
CA GLN A 348 16.38 27.50 1.82
C GLN A 348 14.94 28.00 2.00
N ASP A 349 14.12 27.25 2.73
CA ASP A 349 12.72 27.61 2.93
C ASP A 349 12.43 27.91 4.40
N LEU A 350 11.58 28.93 4.64
CA LEU A 350 11.27 29.47 5.96
C LEU A 350 9.81 29.19 6.33
N VAL A 351 9.60 28.61 7.51
CA VAL A 351 8.27 28.27 8.06
C VAL A 351 8.04 29.01 9.36
N ARG A 352 6.92 29.73 9.47
CA ARG A 352 6.47 30.41 10.69
C ARG A 352 5.95 29.40 11.72
N ALA A 353 6.87 28.77 12.45
CA ALA A 353 6.58 27.75 13.45
C ALA A 353 7.63 27.74 14.57
N ASN A 354 7.30 27.09 15.70
CA ASN A 354 8.22 26.97 16.84
C ASN A 354 9.41 26.04 16.55
N VAL A 355 10.57 26.42 17.11
CA VAL A 355 11.86 25.73 17.00
C VAL A 355 12.79 26.14 18.14
N GLY A 356 13.58 25.21 18.66
CA GLY A 356 14.63 25.44 19.65
C GLY A 356 15.88 24.58 19.42
N ALA A 357 16.95 24.86 20.16
CA ALA A 357 18.24 24.17 20.02
C ALA A 357 18.08 22.64 20.15
N GLY A 358 18.72 21.88 19.25
CA GLY A 358 18.61 20.42 19.16
C GLY A 358 17.40 19.90 18.37
N ASP A 359 16.48 20.77 17.92
CA ASP A 359 15.54 20.40 16.84
C ASP A 359 16.23 20.31 15.47
N SER A 360 17.49 20.73 15.35
CA SER A 360 18.37 20.49 14.19
C SER A 360 18.24 19.05 13.70
N GLY A 361 17.97 18.89 12.41
CA GLY A 361 17.77 17.62 11.73
C GLY A 361 16.30 17.19 11.65
N SER A 362 15.36 17.85 12.35
CA SER A 362 13.94 17.44 12.34
C SER A 362 13.38 17.26 10.93
N PRO A 363 12.71 16.13 10.60
CA PRO A 363 12.02 15.99 9.34
C PRO A 363 10.91 17.03 9.23
N VAL A 364 10.86 17.71 8.08
CA VAL A 364 9.80 18.64 7.70
C VAL A 364 8.84 17.90 6.78
N PHE A 365 7.53 17.99 7.02
CA PHE A 365 6.52 17.21 6.31
C PHE A 365 5.15 17.88 6.28
N LYS A 366 4.34 17.49 5.30
CA LYS A 366 2.91 17.87 5.17
C LYS A 366 2.05 16.66 5.51
N ILE A 367 1.02 16.84 6.34
CA ILE A 367 0.07 15.77 6.65
C ILE A 367 -0.90 15.65 5.47
N VAL A 368 -1.08 14.44 4.96
CA VAL A 368 -2.01 14.13 3.86
C VAL A 368 -3.32 13.58 4.44
N ASP A 369 -3.24 12.59 5.32
CA ASP A 369 -4.37 12.07 6.09
C ASP A 369 -3.97 11.89 7.56
N SER A 370 -4.62 12.65 8.45
CA SER A 370 -4.37 12.60 9.89
C SER A 370 -4.93 11.35 10.57
N SER A 371 -5.91 10.69 9.94
CA SER A 371 -6.57 9.47 10.41
C SER A 371 -5.80 8.21 9.99
N ALA A 372 -5.47 8.06 8.70
CA ALA A 372 -4.56 7.00 8.22
C ALA A 372 -3.10 7.21 8.67
N GLY A 373 -2.75 8.42 9.09
CA GLY A 373 -1.40 8.73 9.59
C GLY A 373 -0.37 8.88 8.47
N THR A 374 -0.75 9.44 7.33
CA THR A 374 0.12 9.57 6.14
C THR A 374 0.61 11.00 5.93
N VAL A 375 1.84 11.12 5.43
CA VAL A 375 2.54 12.39 5.23
C VAL A 375 3.34 12.41 3.92
N GLN A 376 3.56 13.60 3.37
CA GLN A 376 4.58 13.86 2.35
C GLN A 376 5.81 14.48 3.02
N LEU A 377 7.00 13.97 2.72
CA LEU A 377 8.28 14.47 3.22
C LEU A 377 8.74 15.67 2.39
N TYR A 378 9.21 16.72 3.07
CA TYR A 378 9.62 17.99 2.45
C TYR A 378 11.11 18.32 2.66
N GLY A 379 11.78 17.75 3.66
CA GLY A 379 13.22 17.99 3.91
C GLY A 379 13.62 17.85 5.38
N ILE A 380 14.73 18.48 5.77
CA ILE A 380 15.18 18.57 7.18
C ILE A 380 15.42 20.01 7.64
N LEU A 381 14.93 20.31 8.85
CA LEU A 381 15.21 21.56 9.56
C LEU A 381 16.71 21.63 9.88
N TRP A 382 17.31 22.81 9.75
CA TRP A 382 18.69 23.05 10.20
C TRP A 382 18.83 24.28 11.09
N GLY A 383 17.93 25.26 11.01
CA GLY A 383 18.08 26.52 11.73
C GLY A 383 16.76 27.18 12.12
N GLY A 384 16.87 28.35 12.73
CA GLY A 384 15.71 29.16 13.11
C GLY A 384 16.10 30.50 13.71
N GLY A 385 15.14 31.41 13.79
CA GLY A 385 15.33 32.77 14.27
C GLY A 385 14.03 33.57 14.25
N ASP A 386 14.09 34.83 14.69
CA ASP A 386 12.93 35.72 14.75
C ASP A 386 12.99 36.78 13.64
N ILE A 387 12.02 36.75 12.73
CA ILE A 387 11.86 37.73 11.65
C ILE A 387 10.76 38.71 12.09
N ASN A 388 11.11 39.98 12.28
CA ASN A 388 10.20 41.02 12.82
C ASN A 388 9.51 40.58 14.14
N GLY A 389 10.26 39.90 15.02
CA GLY A 389 9.74 39.37 16.30
C GLY A 389 8.92 38.07 16.18
N VAL A 390 8.84 37.47 14.99
CA VAL A 390 8.08 36.24 14.72
C VAL A 390 9.02 35.07 14.47
N ARG A 391 8.91 34.02 15.31
CA ARG A 391 9.70 32.79 15.19
C ARG A 391 9.46 32.06 13.87
N HIS A 392 10.55 31.73 13.20
CA HIS A 392 10.61 30.87 12.03
C HIS A 392 11.65 29.76 12.23
N PHE A 393 11.45 28.62 11.57
CA PHE A 393 12.53 27.68 11.28
C PHE A 393 12.95 27.76 9.81
N ALA A 394 14.22 27.46 9.56
CA ALA A 394 14.81 27.30 8.24
C ALA A 394 15.08 25.81 7.98
N PHE A 395 14.74 25.34 6.78
CA PHE A 395 14.96 23.96 6.39
C PHE A 395 15.55 23.84 4.97
N SER A 396 16.27 22.75 4.74
CA SER A 396 16.74 22.35 3.42
C SER A 396 15.68 21.42 2.83
N ASN A 397 15.10 21.79 1.68
CA ASN A 397 14.10 21.00 0.99
C ASN A 397 14.69 19.74 0.32
N MET A 398 13.83 18.78 -0.03
CA MET A 398 14.27 17.51 -0.64
C MET A 398 15.06 17.71 -1.93
N ALA A 399 14.68 18.64 -2.81
CA ALA A 399 15.39 18.84 -4.07
C ALA A 399 16.83 19.35 -3.86
N ASN A 400 17.05 20.22 -2.86
CA ASN A 400 18.39 20.66 -2.48
C ASN A 400 19.21 19.55 -1.79
N ILE A 401 18.57 18.68 -1.01
CA ILE A 401 19.20 17.54 -0.34
C ILE A 401 19.67 16.52 -1.39
N GLU A 402 18.78 16.09 -2.29
CA GLU A 402 19.11 15.13 -3.35
C GLU A 402 20.04 15.71 -4.42
N ARG A 403 20.03 17.03 -4.63
CA ARG A 403 21.02 17.69 -5.49
C ARG A 403 22.47 17.50 -5.01
N GLU A 404 22.70 17.40 -3.71
CA GLU A 404 24.06 17.28 -3.14
C GLU A 404 24.38 15.85 -2.69
N LEU A 405 23.38 15.09 -2.22
CA LEU A 405 23.56 13.68 -1.84
C LEU A 405 23.32 12.71 -3.00
N GLY A 406 22.61 13.09 -4.06
CA GLY A 406 22.06 12.15 -5.05
C GLY A 406 20.81 11.42 -4.53
N ASP A 407 20.15 10.70 -5.45
CA ASP A 407 18.85 10.03 -5.26
C ASP A 407 18.71 9.28 -3.94
N LEU A 408 17.60 9.53 -3.24
CA LEU A 408 17.23 8.88 -1.99
C LEU A 408 15.95 8.07 -2.14
N VAL A 409 15.91 6.88 -1.54
CA VAL A 409 14.66 6.15 -1.33
C VAL A 409 14.28 6.31 0.13
N THR A 410 13.43 7.28 0.48
CA THR A 410 13.10 7.58 1.90
C THR A 410 11.91 6.77 2.43
N PHE A 411 11.09 6.22 1.53
CA PHE A 411 9.93 5.40 1.84
C PHE A 411 9.83 4.20 0.90
N GLN A 412 9.14 3.14 1.32
CA GLN A 412 8.66 2.15 0.36
C GLN A 412 7.36 2.68 -0.23
N THR A 413 7.36 2.97 -1.53
CA THR A 413 6.14 2.74 -2.31
C THR A 413 5.78 1.26 -2.10
N SER A 414 4.56 0.97 -1.65
CA SER A 414 4.03 -0.39 -1.71
C SER A 414 4.24 -0.88 -3.13
N GLN A 415 5.00 -1.96 -3.32
CA GLN A 415 5.60 -2.33 -4.62
C GLN A 415 4.55 -2.48 -5.73
N VAL A 416 4.25 -1.38 -6.40
CA VAL A 416 3.49 -1.36 -7.64
C VAL A 416 4.45 -1.79 -8.73
N THR A 417 4.62 -3.10 -8.87
CA THR A 417 5.36 -3.70 -9.98
C THR A 417 4.79 -3.14 -11.28
N PRO A 418 5.58 -2.40 -12.08
CA PRO A 418 5.11 -1.87 -13.34
C PRO A 418 4.63 -2.99 -14.25
N ARG A 419 3.40 -2.92 -14.72
CA ARG A 419 2.85 -3.91 -15.65
C ARG A 419 1.88 -3.31 -16.64
N ILE A 420 1.75 -4.02 -17.75
CA ILE A 420 0.69 -3.90 -18.73
C ILE A 420 -0.21 -5.12 -18.55
N ASN A 421 -1.48 -5.05 -18.93
CA ASN A 421 -2.34 -6.22 -19.10
C ASN A 421 -3.12 -6.03 -20.41
N VAL A 422 -2.95 -6.93 -21.38
CA VAL A 422 -3.71 -6.94 -22.63
C VAL A 422 -5.16 -7.31 -22.31
N LEU A 423 -6.12 -6.55 -22.86
CA LEU A 423 -7.55 -6.79 -22.69
C LEU A 423 -8.20 -7.34 -23.96
N TYR A 424 -7.80 -6.85 -25.14
CA TYR A 424 -8.32 -7.29 -26.42
C TYR A 424 -7.32 -7.05 -27.58
N PRO A 425 -7.18 -7.96 -28.56
CA PRO A 425 -7.59 -9.37 -28.51
C PRO A 425 -6.73 -10.17 -27.53
N ASN A 426 -7.31 -11.15 -26.84
CA ASN A 426 -6.72 -11.79 -25.67
C ASN A 426 -6.80 -13.33 -25.68
N GLY A 427 -7.62 -13.93 -26.55
CA GLY A 427 -7.66 -15.37 -26.75
C GLY A 427 -8.96 -15.89 -27.35
N GLY A 428 -8.85 -16.68 -28.42
CA GLY A 428 -9.98 -17.37 -29.04
C GLY A 428 -10.85 -16.52 -29.98
N GLU A 429 -10.58 -15.22 -30.13
CA GLU A 429 -11.29 -14.38 -31.09
C GLU A 429 -11.02 -14.82 -32.54
N THR A 430 -11.91 -14.43 -33.45
CA THR A 430 -11.72 -14.59 -34.90
C THR A 430 -11.90 -13.23 -35.55
N LEU A 431 -10.78 -12.62 -35.91
CA LEU A 431 -10.71 -11.30 -36.54
C LEU A 431 -10.67 -11.44 -38.06
N VAL A 432 -11.45 -10.64 -38.77
CA VAL A 432 -11.61 -10.74 -40.23
C VAL A 432 -10.71 -9.70 -40.91
N ILE A 433 -9.94 -10.11 -41.91
CA ILE A 433 -9.09 -9.18 -42.67
C ILE A 433 -9.96 -8.09 -43.31
N GLY A 434 -9.57 -6.82 -43.11
CA GLY A 434 -10.32 -5.64 -43.50
C GLY A 434 -11.28 -5.07 -42.44
N SER A 435 -11.56 -5.78 -41.34
CA SER A 435 -12.35 -5.22 -40.24
C SER A 435 -11.51 -4.27 -39.36
N GLU A 436 -12.14 -3.23 -38.80
CA GLU A 436 -11.54 -2.39 -37.77
C GLU A 436 -11.75 -3.01 -36.37
N VAL A 437 -10.67 -3.01 -35.57
CA VAL A 437 -10.60 -3.61 -34.24
C VAL A 437 -9.94 -2.61 -33.29
N GLN A 438 -10.53 -2.39 -32.11
CA GLN A 438 -9.89 -1.64 -31.04
C GLN A 438 -8.99 -2.59 -30.24
N ILE A 439 -7.67 -2.44 -30.36
CA ILE A 439 -6.71 -3.11 -29.47
C ILE A 439 -6.81 -2.41 -28.12
N GLN A 440 -6.94 -3.15 -27.02
CA GLN A 440 -7.17 -2.60 -25.68
C GLN A 440 -6.22 -3.18 -24.64
N TRP A 441 -5.78 -2.35 -23.70
CA TRP A 441 -4.92 -2.74 -22.58
C TRP A 441 -5.17 -1.86 -21.35
N THR A 442 -4.59 -2.26 -20.23
CA THR A 442 -4.45 -1.43 -19.02
C THR A 442 -2.99 -1.38 -18.59
N THR A 443 -2.58 -0.31 -17.91
CA THR A 443 -1.25 -0.25 -17.29
C THR A 443 -1.32 0.17 -15.83
N GLN A 444 -0.30 -0.19 -15.06
CA GLN A 444 -0.11 0.30 -13.70
C GLN A 444 1.38 0.65 -13.52
N ALA A 445 1.68 1.89 -13.15
CA ALA A 445 3.03 2.45 -13.02
C ALA A 445 3.93 2.33 -14.26
N VAL A 446 3.34 2.42 -15.46
CA VAL A 446 4.08 2.51 -16.74
C VAL A 446 3.96 3.93 -17.28
N SER A 447 5.09 4.59 -17.58
CA SER A 447 5.15 5.98 -18.02
C SER A 447 5.77 6.12 -19.41
N GLY A 448 5.29 7.13 -20.16
CA GLY A 448 5.57 7.27 -21.59
C GLY A 448 4.70 6.36 -22.46
N ASN A 449 5.06 6.28 -23.74
CA ASN A 449 4.29 5.59 -24.76
C ASN A 449 4.60 4.09 -24.82
N VAL A 450 3.69 3.34 -25.45
CA VAL A 450 3.80 1.90 -25.71
C VAL A 450 3.98 1.63 -27.20
N ARG A 451 4.55 0.47 -27.53
CA ARG A 451 4.56 -0.08 -28.88
C ARG A 451 3.75 -1.37 -28.92
N ILE A 452 3.10 -1.60 -30.05
CA ILE A 452 2.17 -2.70 -30.27
C ILE A 452 2.77 -3.63 -31.32
N LEU A 453 2.92 -4.91 -30.97
CA LEU A 453 3.48 -5.94 -31.84
C LEU A 453 2.43 -7.04 -32.08
N LEU A 454 2.44 -7.60 -33.29
CA LEU A 454 1.66 -8.76 -33.69
C LEU A 454 2.61 -9.91 -34.02
N SER A 455 2.39 -11.06 -33.37
CA SER A 455 2.87 -12.36 -33.86
C SER A 455 1.77 -13.03 -34.66
N ARG A 456 2.16 -13.81 -35.68
CA ARG A 456 1.25 -14.70 -36.44
C ARG A 456 1.64 -16.18 -36.35
N ASP A 457 2.61 -16.51 -35.49
CA ASP A 457 3.31 -17.80 -35.40
C ASP A 457 3.45 -18.30 -33.95
N GLY A 458 2.47 -17.99 -33.10
CA GLY A 458 2.43 -18.43 -31.69
C GLY A 458 3.44 -17.72 -30.77
N GLY A 459 3.95 -16.56 -31.17
CA GLY A 459 4.91 -15.75 -30.42
C GLY A 459 6.38 -15.98 -30.79
N SER A 460 6.65 -16.74 -31.85
CA SER A 460 8.01 -17.08 -32.30
C SER A 460 8.70 -15.89 -32.98
N THR A 461 7.97 -15.12 -33.77
CA THR A 461 8.39 -13.84 -34.36
C THR A 461 7.34 -12.76 -34.16
N TRP A 462 7.78 -11.50 -34.20
CA TRP A 462 6.96 -10.34 -33.87
C TRP A 462 7.17 -9.22 -34.88
N THR A 463 6.09 -8.71 -35.47
CA THR A 463 6.07 -7.54 -36.35
C THR A 463 5.45 -6.36 -35.59
N THR A 464 6.09 -5.20 -35.60
CA THR A 464 5.50 -3.96 -35.06
C THR A 464 4.27 -3.57 -35.88
N LEU A 465 3.11 -3.43 -35.25
CA LEU A 465 1.95 -2.75 -35.84
C LEU A 465 2.07 -1.24 -35.65
N PHE A 466 2.32 -0.82 -34.40
CA PHE A 466 2.46 0.59 -34.01
C PHE A 466 3.75 0.75 -33.20
N SER A 467 4.62 1.67 -33.62
CA SER A 467 5.94 1.87 -33.01
C SER A 467 5.95 2.86 -31.84
N ASP A 468 4.94 3.73 -31.78
CA ASP A 468 4.82 4.82 -30.81
C ASP A 468 3.33 5.21 -30.64
N THR A 469 2.68 4.62 -29.63
CA THR A 469 1.26 4.76 -29.30
C THR A 469 1.12 5.37 -27.90
N ALA A 470 0.19 6.31 -27.73
CA ALA A 470 -0.09 6.90 -26.42
C ALA A 470 -0.56 5.83 -25.42
N ASN A 471 -0.06 5.87 -24.18
CA ASN A 471 -0.47 4.90 -23.15
C ASN A 471 -1.80 5.30 -22.47
N ASP A 472 -2.87 5.43 -23.26
CA ASP A 472 -4.23 5.77 -22.80
C ASP A 472 -5.15 4.54 -22.62
N GLY A 473 -4.84 3.42 -23.30
CA GLY A 473 -5.49 2.13 -23.14
C GLY A 473 -6.15 1.56 -24.41
N SER A 474 -6.15 2.29 -25.54
CA SER A 474 -6.75 1.80 -26.79
C SER A 474 -6.11 2.32 -28.08
N GLU A 475 -5.99 1.45 -29.09
CA GLU A 475 -5.51 1.82 -30.45
C GLU A 475 -6.38 1.18 -31.55
N PRO A 476 -6.88 1.95 -32.55
CA PRO A 476 -7.59 1.41 -33.71
C PRO A 476 -6.68 0.66 -34.69
N TRP A 477 -7.00 -0.59 -34.99
CA TRP A 477 -6.28 -1.44 -35.94
C TRP A 477 -7.20 -1.99 -37.04
N VAL A 478 -6.87 -1.71 -38.30
CA VAL A 478 -7.48 -2.41 -39.46
C VAL A 478 -6.73 -3.73 -39.67
N VAL A 479 -7.44 -4.85 -39.51
CA VAL A 479 -6.87 -6.20 -39.51
C VAL A 479 -6.29 -6.54 -40.88
N THR A 480 -4.99 -6.81 -40.94
CA THR A 480 -4.25 -7.11 -42.17
C THR A 480 -4.01 -8.61 -42.38
N SER A 481 -3.78 -9.01 -43.64
CA SER A 481 -3.26 -10.34 -44.04
C SER A 481 -1.80 -10.56 -43.58
N PRO A 482 -1.25 -11.78 -43.61
CA PRO A 482 -1.86 -13.08 -43.99
C PRO A 482 -2.66 -13.74 -42.85
N THR A 483 -3.55 -14.66 -43.21
CA THR A 483 -4.31 -15.46 -42.24
C THR A 483 -3.42 -16.30 -41.32
N THR A 484 -3.91 -16.55 -40.11
CA THR A 484 -3.29 -17.46 -39.14
C THR A 484 -4.31 -17.94 -38.10
N ASN A 485 -4.04 -19.08 -37.47
CA ASN A 485 -4.81 -19.57 -36.32
C ASN A 485 -4.07 -19.34 -34.98
N THR A 486 -2.89 -18.73 -35.00
CA THR A 486 -1.97 -18.62 -33.86
C THR A 486 -1.46 -17.18 -33.66
N ALA A 487 -2.33 -16.18 -33.85
CA ALA A 487 -1.99 -14.78 -33.64
C ALA A 487 -1.95 -14.41 -32.15
N LEU A 488 -1.05 -13.48 -31.79
CA LEU A 488 -0.92 -12.89 -30.45
C LEU A 488 -0.59 -11.40 -30.59
N ILE A 489 -1.16 -10.55 -29.74
CA ILE A 489 -0.74 -9.15 -29.58
C ILE A 489 0.19 -9.06 -28.37
N ARG A 490 1.23 -8.23 -28.47
CA ARG A 490 2.04 -7.75 -27.35
C ARG A 490 1.97 -6.24 -27.28
N ILE A 491 1.80 -5.74 -26.06
CA ILE A 491 1.93 -4.31 -25.74
C ILE A 491 3.18 -4.17 -24.87
N GLU A 492 4.12 -3.32 -25.28
CA GLU A 492 5.47 -3.22 -24.71
C GLU A 492 5.82 -1.74 -24.45
N SER A 493 6.36 -1.44 -23.26
CA SER A 493 6.77 -0.07 -22.92
C SER A 493 8.00 0.37 -23.72
N ILE A 494 7.95 1.54 -24.35
CA ILE A 494 9.07 2.09 -25.11
C ILE A 494 10.18 2.57 -24.16
N SER A 495 9.80 3.12 -23.01
CA SER A 495 10.75 3.62 -21.99
C SER A 495 11.46 2.49 -21.23
N ASN A 496 10.86 1.30 -21.14
CA ASN A 496 11.49 0.10 -20.59
C ASN A 496 10.88 -1.18 -21.19
N PRO A 497 11.46 -1.74 -22.27
CA PRO A 497 10.95 -2.94 -22.94
C PRO A 497 10.93 -4.24 -22.10
N SER A 498 11.46 -4.25 -20.87
CA SER A 498 11.23 -5.37 -19.94
C SER A 498 9.80 -5.40 -19.38
N ILE A 499 9.06 -4.29 -19.49
CA ILE A 499 7.65 -4.17 -19.11
C ILE A 499 6.80 -4.34 -20.37
N TYR A 500 6.26 -5.54 -20.54
CA TYR A 500 5.31 -5.87 -21.60
C TYR A 500 4.26 -6.85 -21.08
N ASP A 501 3.17 -7.01 -21.83
CA ASP A 501 2.25 -8.15 -21.69
C ASP A 501 1.83 -8.67 -23.07
N THR A 502 1.35 -9.91 -23.14
CA THR A 502 0.98 -10.61 -24.37
C THR A 502 -0.37 -11.32 -24.20
N SER A 503 -1.20 -11.35 -25.24
CA SER A 503 -2.51 -12.04 -25.25
C SER A 503 -2.45 -13.41 -24.56
N ASN A 504 -3.36 -13.64 -23.60
CA ASN A 504 -3.37 -14.83 -22.73
C ASN A 504 -3.52 -16.16 -23.51
N SER A 505 -4.11 -16.12 -24.70
CA SER A 505 -4.15 -17.24 -25.64
C SER A 505 -4.16 -16.72 -27.09
N THR A 506 -3.98 -17.63 -28.04
CA THR A 506 -3.99 -17.31 -29.47
C THR A 506 -5.38 -16.94 -29.97
N PHE A 507 -5.44 -15.94 -30.83
CA PHE A 507 -6.62 -15.63 -31.65
C PHE A 507 -6.37 -15.97 -33.13
N ARG A 508 -7.43 -15.92 -33.93
CA ARG A 508 -7.43 -16.27 -35.35
C ARG A 508 -7.57 -15.00 -36.20
N ILE A 509 -6.84 -14.94 -37.30
CA ILE A 509 -7.00 -13.94 -38.36
C ILE A 509 -7.41 -14.69 -39.62
N VAL A 510 -8.60 -14.38 -40.16
CA VAL A 510 -9.21 -15.10 -41.28
C VAL A 510 -9.55 -14.16 -42.44
N GLU A 511 -9.61 -14.71 -43.65
CA GLU A 511 -10.21 -14.00 -44.79
C GLU A 511 -11.70 -13.76 -44.56
N GLN A 512 -12.30 -12.82 -45.31
CA GLN A 512 -13.72 -12.50 -45.26
C GLN A 512 -14.60 -13.61 -45.87
N THR A 513 -14.70 -14.74 -45.17
CA THR A 513 -15.46 -15.93 -45.60
C THR A 513 -16.97 -15.71 -45.48
N GLY A 514 -17.56 -15.08 -46.50
CA GLY A 514 -19.02 -14.94 -46.61
C GLY A 514 -19.54 -14.34 -47.91
N GLN A 515 -18.67 -14.02 -48.88
CA GLN A 515 -19.02 -13.03 -49.91
C GLN A 515 -18.65 -13.41 -51.36
N HIS A 516 -18.41 -14.69 -51.63
CA HIS A 516 -18.37 -15.19 -53.02
C HIS A 516 -19.64 -14.80 -53.78
N ILE A 517 -19.46 -14.11 -54.91
CA ILE A 517 -20.57 -13.67 -55.75
C ILE A 517 -20.99 -14.82 -56.67
N THR A 518 -22.11 -15.48 -56.36
CA THR A 518 -22.72 -16.46 -57.25
C THR A 518 -23.59 -15.72 -58.27
N VAL A 519 -23.18 -15.74 -59.54
CA VAL A 519 -24.03 -15.33 -60.67
C VAL A 519 -24.78 -16.57 -61.18
N ARG A 520 -25.95 -16.38 -61.80
CA ARG A 520 -26.55 -17.40 -62.67
C ARG A 520 -27.28 -16.79 -63.86
N VAL A 521 -26.97 -17.21 -65.08
CA VAL A 521 -27.70 -16.89 -66.31
C VAL A 521 -29.04 -17.64 -66.29
N ILE A 522 -30.15 -16.90 -66.44
CA ILE A 522 -31.52 -17.46 -66.39
C ILE A 522 -32.06 -17.66 -67.80
N ARG A 523 -31.78 -16.73 -68.73
CA ARG A 523 -32.02 -16.89 -70.17
C ARG A 523 -31.19 -15.87 -70.98
N PRO A 524 -30.78 -16.19 -72.23
CA PRO A 524 -30.87 -17.52 -72.83
C PRO A 524 -29.91 -18.49 -72.12
N ASN A 525 -30.39 -19.70 -71.85
CA ASN A 525 -29.69 -20.67 -71.00
C ASN A 525 -29.63 -22.08 -71.62
N GLY A 526 -30.31 -22.32 -72.75
CA GLY A 526 -30.17 -23.56 -73.50
C GLY A 526 -31.37 -23.89 -74.37
N GLY A 527 -31.11 -24.13 -75.66
CA GLY A 527 -32.11 -24.61 -76.62
C GLY A 527 -33.05 -23.54 -77.19
N GLU A 528 -32.97 -22.28 -76.75
CA GLU A 528 -33.74 -21.21 -77.36
C GLU A 528 -33.38 -21.03 -78.85
N THR A 529 -34.34 -20.55 -79.65
CA THR A 529 -34.10 -20.11 -81.03
C THR A 529 -34.47 -18.64 -81.14
N LEU A 530 -33.46 -17.80 -81.31
CA LEU A 530 -33.58 -16.35 -81.38
C LEU A 530 -33.53 -15.91 -82.84
N ARG A 531 -34.23 -14.82 -83.18
CA ARG A 531 -34.24 -14.28 -84.54
C ARG A 531 -33.29 -13.09 -84.66
N ALA A 532 -32.49 -13.07 -85.73
CA ALA A 532 -31.62 -11.94 -86.06
C ALA A 532 -32.40 -10.62 -86.08
N TYR A 533 -31.77 -9.57 -85.55
CA TYR A 533 -32.32 -8.22 -85.39
C TYR A 533 -33.53 -8.06 -84.45
N SER A 534 -34.08 -9.13 -83.86
CA SER A 534 -35.11 -9.00 -82.82
C SER A 534 -34.51 -8.49 -81.52
N TYR A 535 -35.35 -7.95 -80.63
CA TYR A 535 -34.98 -7.72 -79.23
C TYR A 535 -35.28 -8.96 -78.41
N TYR A 536 -34.36 -9.33 -77.51
CA TYR A 536 -34.50 -10.43 -76.58
C TYR A 536 -33.93 -10.03 -75.22
N PHE A 537 -34.59 -10.39 -74.13
CA PHE A 537 -34.11 -10.06 -72.80
C PHE A 537 -33.19 -11.15 -72.26
N ILE A 538 -31.93 -10.78 -72.04
CA ILE A 538 -31.00 -11.55 -71.22
C ILE A 538 -31.40 -11.32 -69.76
N TYR A 539 -31.46 -12.37 -68.94
CA TYR A 539 -31.74 -12.31 -67.50
C TYR A 539 -30.70 -13.10 -66.71
N TRP A 540 -30.39 -12.64 -65.51
CA TRP A 540 -29.52 -13.33 -64.55
C TRP A 540 -29.96 -13.06 -63.10
N SER A 541 -29.58 -13.96 -62.20
CA SER A 541 -29.61 -13.73 -60.74
C SER A 541 -28.20 -13.53 -60.21
N VAL A 542 -28.10 -12.87 -59.05
CA VAL A 542 -26.87 -12.76 -58.26
C VAL A 542 -27.22 -13.00 -56.79
N SER A 543 -26.41 -13.78 -56.08
CA SER A 543 -26.51 -14.00 -54.63
C SER A 543 -25.11 -14.08 -54.00
N GLY A 544 -24.97 -13.59 -52.76
CA GLY A 544 -23.65 -13.24 -52.23
C GLY A 544 -23.14 -11.90 -52.81
N GLY A 545 -21.93 -11.50 -52.42
CA GLY A 545 -21.36 -10.20 -52.77
C GLY A 545 -21.67 -9.06 -51.80
N ALA A 546 -20.98 -7.94 -51.98
CA ALA A 546 -21.42 -6.62 -51.51
C ALA A 546 -22.42 -6.01 -52.51
N GLU A 547 -22.61 -4.68 -52.49
CA GLU A 547 -23.37 -4.00 -53.53
C GLU A 547 -22.68 -4.18 -54.89
N ILE A 548 -23.39 -4.74 -55.88
CA ILE A 548 -22.85 -4.90 -57.24
C ILE A 548 -22.72 -3.53 -57.89
N THR A 549 -21.48 -3.11 -58.18
CA THR A 549 -21.17 -1.81 -58.81
C THR A 549 -21.21 -1.89 -60.34
N ARG A 550 -20.89 -3.06 -60.91
CA ARG A 550 -20.74 -3.24 -62.35
C ARG A 550 -21.22 -4.63 -62.80
N THR A 551 -21.91 -4.68 -63.93
CA THR A 551 -22.26 -5.92 -64.65
C THR A 551 -21.76 -5.84 -66.11
N GLN A 552 -21.16 -6.90 -66.63
CA GLN A 552 -20.68 -7.02 -68.00
C GLN A 552 -21.28 -8.26 -68.66
N ILE A 553 -21.77 -8.13 -69.89
CA ILE A 553 -22.50 -9.19 -70.60
C ILE A 553 -21.79 -9.47 -71.91
N TYR A 554 -21.53 -10.75 -72.20
CA TYR A 554 -20.79 -11.22 -73.36
C TYR A 554 -21.59 -12.25 -74.16
N PHE A 555 -21.42 -12.25 -75.48
CA PHE A 555 -21.96 -13.25 -76.39
C PHE A 555 -20.82 -14.04 -77.06
N SER A 556 -20.99 -15.35 -77.15
CA SER A 556 -20.16 -16.23 -77.98
C SER A 556 -21.00 -16.85 -79.09
N PRO A 557 -20.61 -16.73 -80.37
CA PRO A 557 -21.29 -17.40 -81.48
C PRO A 557 -20.77 -18.84 -81.73
N ASN A 558 -19.72 -19.27 -81.01
CA ASN A 558 -18.90 -20.44 -81.34
C ASN A 558 -18.63 -21.34 -80.12
N GLY A 559 -19.63 -21.52 -79.24
CA GLY A 559 -19.55 -22.45 -78.12
C GLY A 559 -18.55 -22.06 -77.03
N GLY A 560 -18.23 -20.78 -76.90
CA GLY A 560 -17.32 -20.24 -75.89
C GLY A 560 -15.87 -20.04 -76.36
N ALA A 561 -15.53 -20.40 -77.61
CA ALA A 561 -14.17 -20.28 -78.14
C ALA A 561 -13.73 -18.82 -78.37
N SER A 562 -14.66 -17.90 -78.63
CA SER A 562 -14.42 -16.46 -78.52
C SER A 562 -15.67 -15.72 -78.02
N TRP A 563 -15.45 -14.55 -77.42
CA TRP A 563 -16.47 -13.75 -76.75
C TRP A 563 -16.42 -12.30 -77.24
N SER A 564 -17.59 -11.69 -77.44
CA SER A 564 -17.75 -10.26 -77.73
C SER A 564 -18.59 -9.60 -76.64
N LEU A 565 -18.14 -8.46 -76.13
CA LEU A 565 -18.89 -7.67 -75.16
C LEU A 565 -20.17 -7.14 -75.82
N ILE A 566 -21.33 -7.42 -75.21
CA ILE A 566 -22.63 -6.83 -75.56
C ILE A 566 -22.80 -5.48 -74.87
N ALA A 567 -22.56 -5.44 -73.56
CA ALA A 567 -22.77 -4.25 -72.74
C ALA A 567 -21.97 -4.30 -71.43
N THR A 568 -21.62 -3.12 -70.93
CA THR A 568 -21.24 -2.87 -69.54
C THR A 568 -22.32 -1.99 -68.90
N LEU A 569 -22.79 -2.38 -67.72
CA LEU A 569 -23.88 -1.75 -66.98
C LEU A 569 -23.38 -1.36 -65.60
N SER A 570 -23.89 -0.24 -65.07
CA SER A 570 -23.76 0.08 -63.64
C SER A 570 -24.79 -0.72 -62.84
N GLY A 571 -24.44 -1.10 -61.61
CA GLY A 571 -25.33 -1.85 -60.73
C GLY A 571 -25.54 -3.32 -61.13
N ASN A 572 -26.57 -3.92 -60.54
CA ASN A 572 -27.15 -5.21 -60.95
C ASN A 572 -28.62 -5.04 -61.36
N PRO A 573 -28.91 -4.66 -62.62
CA PRO A 573 -30.29 -4.55 -63.12
C PRO A 573 -31.00 -5.89 -63.32
N ARG A 574 -30.31 -7.04 -63.19
CA ARG A 574 -30.82 -8.43 -63.36
C ARG A 574 -31.36 -8.78 -64.76
N TYR A 575 -31.49 -7.81 -65.66
CA TYR A 575 -31.85 -8.02 -67.05
C TYR A 575 -31.19 -7.00 -67.99
N TYR A 576 -31.12 -7.35 -69.28
CA TYR A 576 -30.66 -6.47 -70.35
C TYR A 576 -31.42 -6.76 -71.66
N MET A 577 -31.89 -5.71 -72.34
CA MET A 577 -32.62 -5.84 -73.60
C MET A 577 -31.64 -5.90 -74.78
N TRP A 578 -31.20 -7.11 -75.14
CA TRP A 578 -30.25 -7.35 -76.22
C TRP A 578 -30.91 -7.29 -77.59
N ARG A 579 -30.34 -6.53 -78.52
CA ARG A 579 -30.68 -6.63 -79.94
C ARG A 579 -29.85 -7.75 -80.57
N VAL A 580 -30.49 -8.86 -80.91
CA VAL A 580 -29.85 -10.08 -81.40
C VAL A 580 -29.10 -9.79 -82.70
N PRO A 581 -27.80 -10.09 -82.81
CA PRO A 581 -27.02 -9.81 -84.02
C PRO A 581 -27.41 -10.76 -85.17
N ASN A 582 -27.20 -10.33 -86.42
CA ASN A 582 -27.31 -11.21 -87.58
C ASN A 582 -26.04 -12.06 -87.75
N ILE A 583 -25.78 -12.89 -86.75
CA ILE A 583 -24.72 -13.91 -86.73
C ILE A 583 -25.42 -15.25 -86.51
N PRO A 584 -25.92 -15.91 -87.59
CA PRO A 584 -26.59 -17.20 -87.46
C PRO A 584 -25.65 -18.25 -86.86
N THR A 585 -26.11 -18.98 -85.85
CA THR A 585 -25.33 -20.00 -85.15
C THR A 585 -26.24 -21.04 -84.50
N SER A 586 -25.71 -22.25 -84.27
CA SER A 586 -26.31 -23.28 -83.39
C SER A 586 -25.61 -23.42 -82.03
N SER A 587 -24.58 -22.60 -81.81
CA SER A 587 -23.61 -22.70 -80.71
C SER A 587 -23.51 -21.38 -79.94
N GLY A 588 -24.62 -20.64 -79.83
CA GLY A 588 -24.69 -19.39 -79.08
C GLY A 588 -24.61 -19.62 -77.58
N LEU A 589 -23.81 -18.80 -76.87
CA LEU A 589 -23.77 -18.74 -75.40
C LEU A 589 -23.77 -17.28 -74.94
N ILE A 590 -24.35 -17.01 -73.76
CA ILE A 590 -24.19 -15.75 -73.02
C ILE A 590 -23.34 -16.02 -71.79
N LYS A 591 -22.45 -15.08 -71.46
CA LYS A 591 -21.76 -15.00 -70.18
C LYS A 591 -22.08 -13.67 -69.50
N VAL A 592 -22.34 -13.70 -68.20
CA VAL A 592 -22.51 -12.51 -67.34
C VAL A 592 -21.40 -12.52 -66.29
N VAL A 593 -20.69 -11.40 -66.18
CA VAL A 593 -19.65 -11.14 -65.17
C VAL A 593 -20.09 -9.95 -64.33
N VAL A 594 -19.96 -10.00 -63.01
CA VAL A 594 -20.27 -8.87 -62.11
C VAL A 594 -19.07 -8.48 -61.27
N THR A 595 -19.07 -7.25 -60.75
CA THR A 595 -18.10 -6.75 -59.76
C THR A 595 -18.85 -6.04 -58.63
N ASP A 596 -18.49 -6.29 -57.37
CA ASP A 596 -19.07 -5.59 -56.21
C ASP A 596 -18.28 -4.34 -55.79
N SER A 597 -18.73 -3.68 -54.71
CA SER A 597 -18.11 -2.48 -54.14
C SER A 597 -16.81 -2.75 -53.37
N LEU A 598 -16.48 -4.02 -53.14
CA LEU A 598 -15.21 -4.47 -52.54
C LEU A 598 -14.25 -5.04 -53.60
N GLY A 599 -14.60 -4.96 -54.89
CA GLY A 599 -13.80 -5.42 -56.02
C GLY A 599 -13.86 -6.92 -56.29
N GLN A 600 -14.69 -7.68 -55.55
CA GLN A 600 -14.89 -9.10 -55.80
C GLN A 600 -15.64 -9.31 -57.11
N THR A 601 -15.40 -10.43 -57.79
CA THR A 601 -16.09 -10.78 -59.03
C THR A 601 -16.80 -12.12 -58.92
N GLY A 602 -17.84 -12.27 -59.75
CA GLY A 602 -18.51 -13.54 -60.02
C GLY A 602 -18.87 -13.60 -61.50
N GLU A 603 -18.84 -14.79 -62.09
CA GLU A 603 -19.32 -15.00 -63.46
C GLU A 603 -20.13 -16.29 -63.60
N ASP A 604 -20.99 -16.33 -64.62
CA ASP A 604 -21.69 -17.53 -65.05
C ASP A 604 -21.95 -17.51 -66.58
N THR A 605 -22.12 -18.69 -67.17
CA THR A 605 -22.35 -18.91 -68.60
C THR A 605 -23.57 -19.81 -68.83
N SER A 606 -24.36 -19.52 -69.88
CA SER A 606 -25.52 -20.34 -70.29
C SER A 606 -25.26 -21.86 -70.19
N ASP A 607 -26.09 -22.58 -69.43
CA ASP A 607 -25.98 -24.03 -69.15
C ASP A 607 -25.82 -24.86 -70.45
N ARG A 608 -26.46 -24.44 -71.56
CA ARG A 608 -26.37 -25.09 -72.89
C ARG A 608 -26.43 -24.05 -74.01
N THR A 609 -26.10 -24.44 -75.24
CA THR A 609 -26.15 -23.52 -76.39
C THR A 609 -27.57 -23.19 -76.84
N PHE A 610 -27.74 -21.97 -77.35
CA PHE A 610 -28.94 -21.52 -78.08
C PHE A 610 -28.63 -21.28 -79.56
N ARG A 611 -29.68 -21.06 -80.37
CA ARG A 611 -29.59 -20.82 -81.81
C ARG A 611 -29.94 -19.39 -82.18
N ILE A 612 -29.31 -18.87 -83.24
CA ILE A 612 -29.73 -17.64 -83.92
C ILE A 612 -30.08 -18.00 -85.38
N THR A 613 -31.27 -17.64 -85.83
CA THR A 613 -31.74 -17.77 -87.23
C THR A 613 -31.99 -16.39 -87.86
N ARG A 614 -32.22 -16.35 -89.18
CA ARG A 614 -32.74 -15.16 -89.88
C ARG A 614 -34.27 -15.05 -89.73
#